data_AF-A0A2E2CP03-F1
#
_entry.id   AF-A0A2E2CP03-F1
#
_cell.length_a   1.000
_cell.length_b   1.000
_cell.length_c   1.000
_cell.angle_alpha   90.00
_cell.angle_beta   90.00
_cell.angle_gamma   90.00
#
_symmetry.space_group_name_H-M   'P 1'
#
loop_
_entity.id
_entity.type
_entity.pdbx_description
1 polymer ?
#
loop_
_entity_poly.entity_id
_entity_poly.type
_entity_poly.pdbx_seq_one_letter_code
_entity_poly.pdbx_strand_id
1 'polypeptide(L)'
;MEKLYPNAPVPKVAGGLVIHRAMLHDLTGVPQLMDWVADGEAVIVRMEKMMNRELECQTAIERLNLFIEKDLGGQIIRLTDSRLMLLPPGCRGIRGLDSEAFSVDPSDFN
;
A
#
# COMPACT_ATOMS: atom_id res chain seq x y z
N MET A 1 15.89 -30.69 5.97
CA MET A 1 15.86 -29.30 5.48
C MET A 1 14.94 -28.52 6.39
N GLU A 2 15.51 -27.82 7.37
CA GLU A 2 14.76 -26.92 8.25
C GLU A 2 14.30 -25.70 7.42
N LYS A 3 13.01 -25.38 7.48
CA LYS A 3 12.46 -24.18 6.84
C LYS A 3 13.07 -22.96 7.54
N LEU A 4 13.98 -22.26 6.87
CA LEU A 4 14.67 -21.06 7.40
C LEU A 4 13.70 -19.97 7.90
N TYR A 5 12.44 -19.97 7.44
CA TYR A 5 11.42 -19.01 7.85
C TYR A 5 10.07 -19.71 8.04
N PRO A 6 9.66 -20.05 9.27
CA PRO A 6 8.42 -20.79 9.53
C PRO A 6 7.16 -19.98 9.18
N ASN A 7 7.24 -18.65 9.18
CA ASN A 7 6.13 -17.74 8.89
C ASN A 7 6.52 -16.70 7.82
N ALA A 8 7.14 -17.14 6.72
CA ALA A 8 7.40 -16.23 5.60
C ALA A 8 6.07 -15.63 5.10
N PRO A 9 5.99 -14.31 4.86
CA PRO A 9 4.80 -13.64 4.34
C PRO A 9 4.66 -13.93 2.84
N VAL A 10 4.56 -15.20 2.48
CA VAL A 10 4.37 -15.63 1.09
C VAL A 10 2.88 -15.81 0.80
N PRO A 11 2.39 -15.40 -0.37
CA PRO A 11 1.04 -15.69 -0.81
C PRO A 11 0.77 -17.20 -0.71
N LYS A 12 -0.25 -17.58 0.08
CA LYS A 12 -0.65 -18.99 0.22
C LYS A 12 -1.42 -19.50 -1.00
N VAL A 13 -1.84 -18.60 -1.89
CA VAL A 13 -2.62 -18.87 -3.11
C VAL A 13 -1.99 -18.08 -4.27
N ALA A 14 -2.09 -18.63 -5.48
CA ALA A 14 -1.66 -17.92 -6.69
C ALA A 14 -2.49 -16.62 -6.84
N GLY A 15 -1.80 -15.49 -6.98
CA GLY A 15 -2.43 -14.17 -7.02
C GLY A 15 -2.86 -13.61 -5.66
N GLY A 16 -2.44 -14.21 -4.54
CA GLY A 16 -2.71 -13.68 -3.21
C GLY A 16 -1.93 -12.38 -2.96
N LEU A 17 -2.61 -11.38 -2.39
CA LEU A 17 -2.00 -10.11 -2.00
C LEU A 17 -1.37 -10.21 -0.59
N VAL A 18 -0.12 -9.79 -0.46
CA VAL A 18 0.52 -9.59 0.85
C VAL A 18 0.26 -8.16 1.31
N ILE A 19 -0.11 -8.00 2.59
CA ILE A 19 -0.31 -6.68 3.20
C ILE A 19 0.70 -6.45 4.31
N HIS A 20 1.58 -5.48 4.12
CA HIS A 20 2.57 -5.04 5.10
C HIS A 20 1.97 -3.97 6.00
N ARG A 21 2.25 -4.06 7.31
CA ARG A 21 1.88 -3.02 8.28
C ARG A 21 3.14 -2.29 8.75
N ALA A 22 3.33 -1.08 8.25
CA ALA A 22 4.52 -0.27 8.51
C ALA A 22 4.23 0.93 9.41
N MET A 23 5.28 1.45 10.04
CA MET A 23 5.26 2.75 10.71
C MET A 23 6.40 3.58 10.13
N LEU A 24 6.06 4.69 9.49
CA LEU A 24 7.04 5.58 8.89
C LEU A 24 7.47 6.60 9.94
N HIS A 25 8.71 6.44 10.41
CA HIS A 25 9.31 7.32 11.39
C HIS A 25 9.91 8.56 10.76
N ASP A 26 10.55 8.43 9.60
CA ASP A 26 11.22 9.51 8.88
C ASP A 26 11.41 9.09 7.40
N LEU A 27 12.10 9.91 6.63
CA LEU A 27 12.34 9.68 5.20
C LEU A 27 13.13 8.40 4.88
N THR A 28 13.87 7.83 5.83
CA THR A 28 14.70 6.64 5.59
C THR A 28 13.86 5.38 5.36
N GLY A 29 12.61 5.37 5.83
CA GLY A 29 11.69 4.25 5.61
C GLY A 29 10.96 4.28 4.26
N VAL A 30 11.02 5.40 3.52
CA VAL A 30 10.30 5.55 2.24
C VAL A 30 10.76 4.54 1.18
N PRO A 31 12.07 4.28 0.97
CA PRO A 31 12.52 3.29 -0.02
C PRO A 31 11.94 1.90 0.22
N GLN A 32 11.87 1.45 1.48
CA GLN A 32 11.31 0.13 1.80
C GLN A 32 9.81 0.03 1.46
N LEU A 33 9.06 1.12 1.62
CA LEU A 33 7.65 1.15 1.19
C LEU A 33 7.53 1.07 -0.33
N MET A 34 8.43 1.72 -1.06
CA MET A 34 8.49 1.66 -2.52
C MET A 34 8.84 0.25 -3.00
N ASP A 35 9.82 -0.41 -2.38
CA ASP A 35 10.22 -1.78 -2.71
C ASP A 35 9.05 -2.76 -2.58
N TRP A 36 8.33 -2.75 -1.45
CA TRP A 36 7.15 -3.63 -1.27
C TRP A 36 6.05 -3.38 -2.29
N VAL A 37 5.76 -2.11 -2.61
CA VAL A 37 4.73 -1.78 -3.61
C VAL A 37 5.17 -2.21 -5.01
N ALA A 38 6.48 -2.09 -5.33
CA ALA A 38 7.04 -2.57 -6.59
C ALA A 38 6.96 -4.10 -6.72
N ASP A 39 7.10 -4.82 -5.61
CA ASP A 39 6.95 -6.29 -5.55
C ASP A 39 5.47 -6.75 -5.69
N GLY A 40 4.53 -5.82 -5.86
CA GLY A 40 3.11 -6.13 -6.00
C GLY A 40 2.41 -6.34 -4.65
N GLU A 41 3.02 -5.89 -3.56
CA GLU A 41 2.48 -6.00 -2.21
C GLU A 41 1.77 -4.69 -1.82
N ALA A 42 0.76 -4.79 -0.96
CA ALA A 42 0.08 -3.62 -0.41
C ALA A 42 0.67 -3.24 0.94
N VAL A 43 0.64 -1.95 1.28
CA VAL A 43 1.20 -1.47 2.55
C VAL A 43 0.23 -0.54 3.26
N ILE A 44 -0.03 -0.79 4.54
CA ILE A 44 -0.69 0.15 5.44
C ILE A 44 0.39 0.82 6.29
N VAL A 45 0.59 2.12 6.05
CA VAL A 45 1.61 2.92 6.72
C VAL A 45 1.00 3.87 7.74
N ARG A 46 1.49 3.83 8.98
CA ARG A 46 1.22 4.83 10.03
C ARG A 46 2.27 5.95 9.96
N MET A 47 1.82 7.19 9.95
CA MET A 47 2.67 8.38 9.82
C MET A 47 2.72 9.28 11.07
N GLU A 48 2.10 8.85 12.18
CA GLU A 48 1.90 9.62 13.42
C GLU A 48 3.16 10.37 13.91
N LYS A 49 4.34 9.74 13.86
CA LYS A 49 5.61 10.35 14.29
C LYS A 49 6.25 11.30 13.29
N MET A 50 5.94 11.15 12.01
CA MET A 50 6.46 12.00 10.93
C MET A 50 5.61 13.26 10.77
N MET A 51 4.32 13.20 11.10
CA MET A 51 3.40 14.34 10.99
C MET A 51 3.81 15.56 11.83
N ASN A 52 4.58 15.38 12.91
CA ASN A 52 5.13 16.49 13.70
C ASN A 52 6.22 17.29 12.97
N ARG A 53 6.72 16.78 11.83
CA ARG A 53 7.76 17.40 10.99
C ARG A 53 7.21 17.59 9.59
N GLU A 54 6.54 18.73 9.39
CA GLU A 54 5.77 19.04 8.18
C GLU A 54 6.57 18.87 6.89
N LEU A 55 7.81 19.40 6.84
CA LEU A 55 8.67 19.30 5.66
C LEU A 55 9.02 17.84 5.30
N GLU A 56 9.40 17.03 6.29
CA GLU A 56 9.70 15.61 6.06
C GLU A 56 8.45 14.84 5.63
N CYS A 57 7.32 15.14 6.27
CA CYS A 57 6.04 14.53 5.93
C CYS A 57 5.63 14.82 4.49
N GLN A 58 5.69 16.08 4.08
CA GLN A 58 5.37 16.52 2.72
C GLN A 58 6.32 15.86 1.70
N THR A 59 7.63 15.87 1.98
CA THR A 59 8.64 15.24 1.12
C THR A 59 8.39 13.74 0.95
N ALA A 60 8.00 13.04 2.03
CA ALA A 60 7.69 11.62 1.98
C ALA A 60 6.45 11.35 1.11
N ILE A 61 5.38 12.14 1.30
CA ILE A 61 4.14 12.01 0.53
C ILE A 61 4.38 12.29 -0.95
N GLU A 62 5.15 13.33 -1.29
CA GLU A 62 5.49 13.66 -2.68
C GLU A 62 6.26 12.54 -3.37
N ARG A 63 7.27 11.98 -2.68
CA ARG A 63 8.05 10.85 -3.21
C ARG A 63 7.18 9.62 -3.42
N LEU A 64 6.32 9.30 -2.46
CA LEU A 64 5.40 8.16 -2.57
C LEU A 64 4.40 8.38 -3.71
N ASN A 65 3.80 9.57 -3.85
CA ASN A 65 2.86 9.87 -4.93
C ASN A 65 3.53 9.78 -6.31
N LEU A 66 4.72 10.35 -6.46
CA LEU A 66 5.47 10.29 -7.72
C LEU A 66 5.71 8.83 -8.11
N PHE A 67 6.28 8.04 -7.20
CA PHE A 67 6.60 6.65 -7.50
C PHE A 67 5.36 5.78 -7.71
N ILE A 68 4.40 5.81 -6.78
CA ILE A 68 3.28 4.87 -6.79
C ILE A 68 2.26 5.25 -7.85
N GLU A 69 1.86 6.52 -7.94
CA GLU A 69 0.79 6.92 -8.87
C GLU A 69 1.32 7.25 -10.27
N LYS A 70 2.50 7.86 -10.40
CA LYS A 70 3.02 8.27 -11.71
C LYS A 70 3.87 7.19 -12.36
N ASP A 71 4.77 6.55 -11.61
CA ASP A 71 5.71 5.60 -12.19
C ASP A 71 5.13 4.17 -12.26
N LEU A 72 4.51 3.69 -11.18
CA LEU A 72 3.95 2.33 -11.12
C LEU A 72 2.49 2.22 -11.58
N GLY A 73 1.71 3.30 -11.49
CA GLY A 73 0.25 3.25 -11.76
C GLY A 73 -0.55 2.55 -10.66
N GLY A 74 -0.03 2.51 -9.44
CA GLY A 74 -0.73 2.12 -8.22
C GLY A 74 -1.62 3.25 -7.66
N GLN A 75 -2.03 3.10 -6.40
CA GLN A 75 -2.92 4.07 -5.75
C GLN A 75 -2.52 4.32 -4.30
N ILE A 76 -2.59 5.58 -3.87
CA ILE A 76 -2.46 5.95 -2.45
C ILE A 76 -3.83 6.34 -1.90
N ILE A 77 -4.23 5.73 -0.80
CA ILE A 77 -5.54 5.96 -0.17
C ILE A 77 -5.34 6.36 1.28
N ARG A 78 -5.91 7.49 1.66
CA ARG A 78 -6.00 7.87 3.07
C ARG A 78 -7.07 7.03 3.78
N LEU A 79 -6.65 6.21 4.74
CA LEU A 79 -7.55 5.42 5.60
C LEU A 79 -8.02 6.22 6.80
N THR A 80 -7.10 6.94 7.45
CA THR A 80 -7.36 7.87 8.56
C THR A 80 -6.41 9.06 8.44
N ASP A 81 -6.53 10.05 9.32
CA ASP A 81 -5.66 11.24 9.29
C ASP A 81 -4.17 10.91 9.43
N SER A 82 -3.83 9.77 10.04
CA SER A 82 -2.46 9.32 10.27
C SER A 82 -2.10 8.01 9.54
N ARG A 83 -2.99 7.49 8.69
CA ARG A 83 -2.79 6.20 8.00
C ARG A 83 -3.07 6.30 6.52
N LEU A 84 -2.10 5.85 5.74
CA LEU A 84 -2.22 5.67 4.29
C LEU A 84 -2.18 4.18 3.95
N MET A 85 -2.90 3.81 2.91
CA MET A 85 -2.80 2.52 2.24
C MET A 85 -2.16 2.77 0.88
N LEU A 86 -1.08 2.04 0.62
CA LEU A 86 -0.33 2.05 -0.63
C LEU A 86 -0.72 0.78 -1.37
N LEU A 87 -1.24 0.93 -2.58
CA LEU A 87 -1.71 -0.16 -3.41
C LEU A 87 -0.82 -0.27 -4.66
N PRO A 88 -0.36 -1.49 -5.00
CA PRO A 88 0.34 -1.74 -6.25
C PRO A 88 -0.61 -1.62 -7.45
N PRO A 89 -0.08 -1.54 -8.69
CA PRO A 89 -0.91 -1.57 -9.89
C PRO A 89 -1.81 -2.81 -9.92
N GLY A 90 -3.02 -2.65 -10.48
CA GLY A 90 -4.03 -3.72 -10.53
C GLY A 90 -4.91 -3.82 -9.29
N CYS A 91 -4.57 -3.14 -8.19
CA CYS A 91 -5.44 -2.96 -7.04
C CYS A 91 -6.22 -1.65 -7.16
N ARG A 92 -7.55 -1.69 -6.95
CA ARG A 92 -8.40 -0.50 -6.86
C ARG A 92 -9.07 -0.46 -5.50
N GLY A 93 -8.75 0.55 -4.69
CA GLY A 93 -9.47 0.73 -3.43
C GLY A 93 -10.80 1.44 -3.65
N ILE A 94 -11.88 0.75 -3.28
CA ILE A 94 -13.24 1.27 -3.34
C ILE A 94 -13.65 1.69 -1.93
N ARG A 95 -14.15 2.92 -1.74
CA ARG A 95 -14.75 3.35 -0.47
C ARG A 95 -16.15 2.74 -0.36
N GLY A 96 -16.22 1.56 0.25
CA GLY A 96 -17.38 0.66 0.25
C GLY A 96 -18.59 1.07 1.10
N LEU A 97 -19.02 2.33 1.07
CA LEU A 97 -20.38 2.68 1.53
C LEU A 97 -21.22 3.32 0.42
N ASP A 98 -20.59 4.01 -0.54
CA ASP A 98 -21.30 4.66 -1.65
C ASP A 98 -21.30 3.85 -2.95
N SER A 99 -20.53 2.75 -3.03
CA SER A 99 -20.27 2.04 -4.29
C SER A 99 -20.58 0.55 -4.29
N GLU A 100 -21.07 -0.03 -3.19
CA GLU A 100 -21.57 -1.42 -3.21
C GLU A 100 -22.72 -1.62 -4.22
N ALA A 101 -23.41 -0.55 -4.62
CA ALA A 101 -24.45 -0.59 -5.63
C ALA A 101 -23.94 -0.77 -7.08
N PHE A 102 -22.62 -0.65 -7.34
CA PHE A 102 -22.05 -0.66 -8.69
C PHE A 102 -20.82 -1.55 -8.86
N SER A 103 -20.50 -2.38 -7.87
CA SER A 103 -19.50 -3.43 -8.02
C SER A 103 -20.06 -4.51 -8.95
N VAL A 104 -19.86 -4.32 -10.26
CA VAL A 104 -20.15 -5.33 -11.28
C VAL A 104 -19.41 -6.60 -10.90
N ASP A 105 -20.11 -7.72 -10.85
CA ASP A 105 -19.50 -9.02 -10.59
C ASP A 105 -18.53 -9.30 -11.74
N PRO A 106 -17.27 -9.72 -11.50
CA PRO A 106 -16.36 -10.15 -12.57
C PRO A 106 -16.96 -11.24 -13.47
N SER A 107 -18.02 -11.91 -13.02
CA SER A 107 -18.82 -12.89 -13.76
C SER A 107 -19.73 -12.29 -14.83
N ASP A 108 -19.96 -10.97 -14.86
CA ASP A 108 -20.81 -10.30 -15.86
C ASP A 108 -20.08 -10.01 -17.20
N PHE A 109 -18.80 -10.39 -17.30
CA PHE A 109 -17.96 -10.21 -18.51
C PHE A 109 -17.63 -11.51 -19.26
N ASN A 110 -18.38 -12.60 -19.05
CA ASN A 110 -18.24 -13.83 -19.85
C ASN A 110 -19.60 -14.48 -20.17
#